data_AF-A0A2I0TI51-F1
#
_entry.id   AF-A0A2I0TI51-F1
#
_cell.length_a   1.000
_cell.length_b   1.000
_cell.length_c   1.000
_cell.angle_alpha   90.00
_cell.angle_beta   90.00
_cell.angle_gamma   90.00
#
_symmetry.space_group_name_H-M   'P 1'
#
loop_
_entity.id
_entity.type
_entity.pdbx_description
1 polymer ?
#
loop_
_entity_poly.entity_id
_entity_poly.type
_entity_poly.pdbx_seq_one_letter_code
_entity_poly.pdbx_strand_id
1 'polypeptide(L)'
;MNKSRHARNALRFFYCNDPKWLGSAVERVYPGQATVVVMSTLPLALRCNSKMKPPSSLGISLAYLLLNLTSLCLPTPLWKDRDFLMQEEKAHQTGGNLVLSRQEQQLSTKLVNLKKEEVATAMTTGQFPPSMHFFRAKGLIDQSTVFSILKRMPKGAVLHLHDYAILSVDWLVYNATYLPDCYICFTPTGTVRFHFSKPHPPHPVLAQCSQWVLLETYRKQLRNVTEFDRR
;
A
#
# COMPACT_ATOMS: atom_id res chain seq x y z
N MET A 1 22.11 -32.75 -16.86
CA MET A 1 22.04 -31.43 -16.21
C MET A 1 20.62 -31.17 -15.72
N ASN A 2 20.35 -31.27 -14.42
CA ASN A 2 19.45 -30.32 -13.74
C ASN A 2 19.51 -30.53 -12.23
N LYS A 3 19.83 -29.45 -11.52
CA LYS A 3 20.04 -29.35 -10.09
C LYS A 3 18.71 -29.21 -9.33
N SER A 4 18.64 -29.94 -8.23
CA SER A 4 18.18 -29.53 -6.89
C SER A 4 16.76 -28.97 -6.69
N ARG A 5 15.95 -29.75 -5.96
CA ARG A 5 14.86 -29.26 -5.09
C ARG A 5 15.41 -29.07 -3.69
N HIS A 6 15.20 -27.89 -3.09
CA HIS A 6 14.59 -27.72 -1.75
C HIS A 6 14.87 -26.30 -1.23
N ALA A 7 13.81 -25.52 -1.01
CA ALA A 7 13.66 -24.68 0.18
C ALA A 7 12.19 -24.25 0.29
N ARG A 8 11.58 -24.66 1.41
CA ARG A 8 10.25 -24.26 1.86
C ARG A 8 10.34 -22.86 2.43
N ASN A 9 9.50 -21.92 2.00
CA ASN A 9 9.25 -20.70 2.76
C ASN A 9 7.78 -20.65 3.15
N ALA A 10 7.55 -20.99 4.42
CA ALA A 10 6.32 -20.71 5.14
C ALA A 10 6.35 -19.23 5.56
N LEU A 11 5.46 -18.42 4.99
CA LEU A 11 5.17 -17.09 5.51
C LEU A 11 4.27 -17.25 6.74
N ARG A 12 4.89 -17.26 7.93
CA ARG A 12 4.18 -16.98 9.19
C ARG A 12 3.84 -15.49 9.20
N PHE A 13 2.55 -15.20 9.21
CA PHE A 13 2.03 -13.92 9.66
C PHE A 13 2.35 -13.77 11.15
N PHE A 14 3.20 -12.81 11.50
CA PHE A 14 3.23 -12.26 12.85
C PHE A 14 2.43 -10.96 12.85
N TYR A 15 1.26 -11.02 13.48
CA TYR A 15 0.59 -9.84 14.02
C TYR A 15 1.44 -9.33 15.18
N CYS A 16 1.95 -8.10 15.07
CA CYS A 16 2.55 -7.40 16.20
C CYS A 16 1.57 -6.31 16.65
N ASN A 17 0.76 -6.65 17.66
CA ASN A 17 0.19 -5.68 18.58
C ASN A 17 1.20 -5.55 19.73
N ASP A 18 2.05 -4.51 19.71
CA ASP A 18 2.55 -3.91 20.96
C ASP A 18 3.21 -2.53 20.69
N PRO A 19 2.92 -1.50 21.49
CA PRO A 19 3.47 -0.17 21.33
C PRO A 19 4.71 -0.05 22.23
N LYS A 20 5.90 -0.19 21.64
CA LYS A 20 7.19 0.28 22.19
C LYS A 20 8.26 0.12 21.12
N TRP A 21 9.27 0.98 21.21
CA TRP A 21 10.49 1.08 20.38
C TRP A 21 10.52 2.24 19.40
N LEU A 22 10.98 3.36 19.98
CA LEU A 22 11.70 4.44 19.34
C LEU A 22 12.86 3.91 18.48
N GLY A 23 13.04 4.55 17.31
CA GLY A 23 14.27 4.86 16.59
C GLY A 23 15.48 3.92 16.65
N SER A 24 15.90 3.44 15.48
CA SER A 24 17.33 3.33 15.13
C SER A 24 17.51 3.66 13.66
N ALA A 25 18.25 4.73 13.39
CA ALA A 25 18.62 5.15 12.05
C ALA A 25 19.81 4.31 11.55
N VAL A 26 19.73 3.89 10.28
CA VAL A 26 20.80 3.24 9.53
C VAL A 26 21.65 4.33 8.86
N GLU A 27 22.92 4.41 9.22
CA GLU A 27 23.86 5.41 8.72
C GLU A 27 24.57 4.91 7.45
N ARG A 28 24.36 5.60 6.31
CA ARG A 28 25.12 5.41 5.05
C ARG A 28 26.05 6.61 4.87
N VAL A 29 27.36 6.35 4.81
CA VAL A 29 28.44 7.35 4.72
C VAL A 29 28.82 7.61 3.26
N TYR A 30 28.88 8.88 2.86
CA TYR A 30 29.45 9.37 1.58
C TYR A 30 30.82 10.05 1.83
N PRO A 31 31.79 10.00 0.90
CA PRO A 31 33.11 10.57 1.10
C PRO A 31 33.12 12.08 0.80
N GLY A 32 33.58 12.90 1.76
CA GLY A 32 33.83 14.33 1.51
C GLY A 32 33.39 15.33 2.59
N GLN A 33 32.96 14.91 3.78
CA GLN A 33 32.66 15.84 4.88
C GLN A 33 33.57 15.59 6.09
N ALA A 34 34.01 16.69 6.70
CA ALA A 34 34.85 16.70 7.89
C ALA A 34 34.12 16.03 9.07
N THR A 35 34.63 14.89 9.50
CA THR A 35 34.20 14.18 10.70
C THR A 35 34.67 14.96 11.92
N VAL A 36 33.76 15.64 12.61
CA VAL A 36 34.03 16.11 13.98
C VAL A 36 33.79 14.92 14.90
N VAL A 37 34.83 14.11 15.07
CA VAL A 37 34.89 13.08 16.11
C VAL A 37 35.17 13.78 17.43
N VAL A 38 34.14 13.98 18.26
CA VAL A 38 34.36 14.28 19.68
C VAL A 38 34.71 12.96 20.36
N MET A 39 35.97 12.56 20.23
CA MET A 39 36.55 11.52 21.07
C MET A 39 36.92 12.16 22.41
N SER A 40 36.05 12.02 23.41
CA SER A 40 36.44 12.25 24.80
C SER A 40 37.23 11.04 25.31
N THR A 41 38.50 10.93 24.91
CA THR A 41 39.45 10.07 25.62
C THR A 41 40.07 10.88 26.76
N LEU A 42 39.56 10.69 27.98
CA LEU A 42 40.34 10.95 29.18
C LEU A 42 41.15 9.69 29.53
N PRO A 43 42.47 9.80 29.64
CA PRO A 43 43.20 9.07 30.66
C PRO A 43 43.95 10.09 31.49
N LEU A 44 43.39 10.49 32.62
CA LEU A 44 44.14 11.22 33.63
C LEU A 44 44.00 10.50 34.96
N ALA A 45 44.89 9.52 35.14
CA ALA A 45 45.36 9.17 36.45
C ALA A 45 46.09 10.40 37.02
N LEU A 46 45.36 11.23 37.78
CA LEU A 46 45.95 12.28 38.59
C LEU A 46 45.78 11.91 40.06
N ARG A 47 46.97 11.82 40.65
CA ARG A 47 47.28 11.54 42.03
C ARG A 47 46.42 12.37 42.98
N CYS A 48 45.98 11.69 44.03
CA CYS A 48 45.27 12.26 45.16
C CYS A 48 46.10 13.36 45.85
N ASN A 49 45.37 14.33 46.41
CA ASN A 49 45.72 15.20 47.53
C ASN A 49 46.11 16.66 47.21
N SER A 50 45.10 17.53 47.25
CA SER A 50 45.14 18.75 48.07
C SER A 50 43.72 19.27 48.24
N LYS A 51 43.39 19.71 49.47
CA LYS A 51 42.05 20.09 49.89
C LYS A 51 41.47 21.18 48.98
N MET A 52 40.39 20.88 48.27
CA MET A 52 39.52 21.89 47.66
C MET A 52 38.40 22.22 48.64
N LYS A 53 38.26 23.50 49.00
CA LYS A 53 37.07 24.01 49.71
C LYS A 53 35.83 23.72 48.85
N PRO A 54 34.69 23.34 49.46
CA PRO A 54 33.46 23.17 48.70
C PRO A 54 33.14 24.49 47.99
N PRO A 55 32.88 24.47 46.67
CA PRO A 55 32.44 25.67 45.97
C PRO A 55 31.17 26.17 46.64
N SER A 56 31.07 27.49 46.81
CA SER A 56 29.88 28.12 47.40
C SER A 56 28.64 27.69 46.62
N SER A 57 27.52 27.48 47.32
CA SER A 57 26.25 27.03 46.70
C SER A 57 25.79 27.94 45.55
N LEU A 58 26.19 29.22 45.60
CA LEU A 58 26.02 30.19 44.51
C LEU A 58 26.71 29.77 43.21
N GLY A 59 27.96 29.27 43.26
CA GLY A 59 28.72 28.88 42.07
C GLY A 59 28.15 27.64 41.38
N ILE A 60 27.64 26.69 42.17
CA ILE A 60 26.94 25.51 41.65
C ILE A 60 25.61 25.93 41.02
N SER A 61 24.85 26.80 41.70
CA SER A 61 23.57 27.31 41.18
C SER A 61 23.75 28.13 39.89
N LEU A 62 24.81 28.95 39.80
CA LEU A 62 25.14 29.70 38.58
C LEU A 62 25.56 28.77 37.44
N ALA A 63 26.34 27.72 37.74
CA ALA A 63 26.74 26.73 36.74
C ALA A 63 25.52 25.95 36.20
N TYR A 64 24.60 25.53 37.08
CA TYR A 64 23.33 24.94 36.66
C TYR A 64 22.49 25.92 35.85
N LEU A 65 22.41 27.21 36.23
CA LEU A 65 21.69 28.23 35.47
C LEU A 65 22.30 28.44 34.07
N LEU A 66 23.63 28.46 33.97
CA LEU A 66 24.37 28.58 32.70
C LEU A 66 24.22 27.32 31.82
N LEU A 67 24.26 26.12 32.40
CA LEU A 67 24.00 24.86 31.68
C LEU A 67 22.55 24.75 31.19
N ASN A 68 21.58 25.28 31.94
CA ASN A 68 20.19 25.36 31.48
C ASN A 68 20.01 26.43 30.39
N LEU A 69 20.71 27.58 30.47
CA LEU A 69 20.68 28.61 29.42
C LEU A 69 21.32 28.15 28.11
N THR A 70 22.38 27.34 28.14
CA THR A 70 23.01 26.78 26.92
C THR A 70 22.16 25.67 26.30
N SER A 71 21.36 24.96 27.08
CA SER A 71 20.43 23.94 26.57
C SER A 71 19.24 24.53 25.80
N LEU A 72 18.87 25.80 26.03
CA LEU A 72 17.89 26.54 25.22
C LEU A 72 18.46 27.02 23.86
N CYS A 73 19.77 26.89 23.64
CA CYS A 73 20.44 27.28 22.40
C CYS A 73 20.63 26.13 21.40
N LEU A 74 19.95 24.98 21.55
CA LEU A 74 19.84 24.07 20.41
C LEU A 74 19.10 24.81 19.29
N PRO A 75 19.71 24.97 18.10
CA PRO A 75 18.99 25.57 16.98
C PRO A 75 17.80 24.67 16.69
N THR A 76 16.59 25.14 16.95
CA THR A 76 15.42 24.64 16.23
C THR A 76 15.79 24.67 14.75
N PRO A 77 15.52 23.61 13.96
CA PRO A 77 15.89 23.60 12.55
C PRO A 77 15.43 24.90 11.92
N LEU A 78 16.37 25.62 11.31
CA LEU A 78 16.11 26.96 10.79
C LEU A 78 15.00 26.81 9.74
N TRP A 79 14.05 27.74 9.67
CA TRP A 79 12.94 27.67 8.70
C TRP A 79 13.40 27.42 7.25
N LYS A 80 14.63 27.87 6.92
CA LYS A 80 15.29 27.59 5.64
C LYS A 80 15.61 26.11 5.41
N ASP A 81 16.01 25.38 6.45
CA ASP A 81 16.27 23.93 6.37
C ASP A 81 14.96 23.17 6.13
N ARG A 82 13.85 23.63 6.73
CA ARG A 82 12.51 23.06 6.51
C ARG A 82 12.08 23.23 5.06
N ASP A 83 12.11 24.44 4.53
CA ASP A 83 11.64 24.72 3.16
C ASP A 83 12.50 24.00 2.13
N PHE A 84 13.81 23.94 2.36
CA PHE A 84 14.74 23.16 1.55
C PHE A 84 14.35 21.68 1.54
N LEU A 85 14.16 21.05 2.71
CA LEU A 85 13.76 19.64 2.80
C LEU A 85 12.39 19.38 2.15
N MET A 86 11.42 20.28 2.32
CA MET A 86 10.11 20.15 1.67
C MET A 86 10.20 20.24 0.14
N GLN A 87 11.07 21.10 -0.38
CA GLN A 87 11.32 21.21 -1.81
C GLN A 87 12.06 19.98 -2.35
N GLU A 88 13.05 19.48 -1.61
CA GLU A 88 13.79 18.26 -1.92
C GLU A 88 12.83 17.05 -1.99
N GLU A 89 11.99 16.85 -0.97
CA GLU A 89 11.00 15.78 -0.93
C GLU A 89 10.05 15.86 -2.13
N LYS A 90 9.53 17.06 -2.44
CA LYS A 90 8.64 17.28 -3.58
C LYS A 90 9.32 16.93 -4.91
N ALA A 91 10.60 17.25 -5.07
CA ALA A 91 11.37 16.94 -6.28
C ALA A 91 11.67 15.44 -6.43
N HIS A 92 11.86 14.72 -5.30
CA HIS A 92 12.13 13.28 -5.30
C HIS A 92 10.89 12.39 -5.45
N GLN A 93 9.68 12.92 -5.25
CA GLN A 93 8.44 12.19 -5.51
C GLN A 93 8.31 11.80 -6.99
N THR A 94 7.58 10.72 -7.26
CA THR A 94 7.30 10.28 -8.64
C THR A 94 6.63 11.40 -9.43
N GLY A 95 7.28 11.83 -10.52
CA GLY A 95 6.81 12.95 -11.35
C GLY A 95 7.06 14.35 -10.78
N GLY A 96 7.79 14.49 -9.66
CA GLY A 96 8.03 15.77 -8.99
C GLY A 96 8.76 16.84 -9.81
N ASN A 97 9.59 16.39 -10.76
CA ASN A 97 10.37 17.27 -11.67
C ASN A 97 9.68 17.51 -13.03
N LEU A 98 8.45 17.04 -13.21
CA LEU A 98 7.69 17.32 -14.44
C LEU A 98 7.28 18.79 -14.47
N VAL A 99 7.63 19.47 -15.56
CA VAL A 99 7.22 20.85 -15.81
C VAL A 99 5.82 20.85 -16.40
N LEU A 100 4.87 21.45 -15.69
CA LEU A 100 3.47 21.54 -16.13
C LEU A 100 3.24 22.80 -16.97
N SER A 101 2.45 22.67 -18.04
CA SER A 101 1.87 23.80 -18.75
C SER A 101 0.86 24.56 -17.88
N ARG A 102 0.46 25.76 -18.31
CA ARG A 102 -0.53 26.58 -17.59
C ARG A 102 -1.85 25.84 -17.40
N GLN A 103 -2.31 25.11 -18.41
CA GLN A 103 -3.55 24.35 -18.38
C GLN A 103 -3.45 23.15 -17.42
N GLU A 104 -2.32 22.43 -17.44
CA GLU A 104 -2.06 21.32 -16.52
C GLU A 104 -1.95 21.81 -15.07
N GLN A 105 -1.37 22.98 -14.85
CA GLN A 105 -1.31 23.60 -13.52
C GLN A 105 -2.72 23.94 -13.00
N GLN A 106 -3.59 24.52 -13.84
CA GLN A 106 -4.99 24.79 -13.48
C GLN A 106 -5.75 23.51 -13.13
N LEU A 107 -5.59 22.46 -13.95
CA LEU A 107 -6.20 21.15 -13.68
C LEU A 107 -5.66 20.53 -12.38
N SER A 108 -4.34 20.60 -12.17
CA SER A 108 -3.67 20.09 -10.97
C SER A 108 -4.19 20.77 -9.70
N THR A 109 -4.31 22.11 -9.71
CA THR A 109 -4.89 22.86 -8.59
C THR A 109 -6.31 22.39 -8.28
N LYS A 110 -7.17 22.24 -9.30
CA LYS A 110 -8.55 21.77 -9.11
C LYS A 110 -8.59 20.34 -8.56
N LEU A 111 -7.79 19.43 -9.11
CA LEU A 111 -7.74 18.03 -8.68
C LEU A 111 -7.23 17.88 -7.24
N VAL A 112 -6.19 18.63 -6.86
CA VAL A 112 -5.66 18.63 -5.49
C VAL A 112 -6.68 19.17 -4.50
N ASN A 113 -7.45 20.21 -4.87
CA ASN A 113 -8.50 20.75 -4.00
C ASN A 113 -9.61 19.72 -3.76
N LEU A 114 -10.13 19.08 -4.82
CA LEU A 114 -11.11 18.00 -4.70
C LEU A 114 -10.59 16.84 -3.84
N LYS A 115 -9.33 16.44 -4.03
CA LYS A 115 -8.68 15.42 -3.19
C LYS A 115 -8.65 15.83 -1.72
N LYS A 116 -8.29 17.08 -1.41
CA LYS A 116 -8.24 17.60 -0.04
C LYS A 116 -9.62 17.61 0.61
N GLU A 117 -10.66 17.98 -0.13
CA GLU A 117 -12.06 17.96 0.34
C GLU A 117 -12.53 16.53 0.67
N GLU A 118 -12.26 15.56 -0.21
CA GLU A 118 -12.58 14.15 0.03
C GLU A 118 -11.81 13.61 1.25
N VAL A 119 -10.52 13.94 1.39
CA VAL A 119 -9.72 13.54 2.56
C VAL A 119 -10.21 14.19 3.85
N ALA A 120 -10.55 15.48 3.84
CA ALA A 120 -11.09 16.16 5.01
C ALA A 120 -12.42 15.53 5.47
N THR A 121 -13.30 15.22 4.52
CA THR A 121 -14.56 14.50 4.78
C THR A 121 -14.30 13.10 5.35
N ALA A 122 -13.30 12.39 4.83
CA ALA A 122 -12.90 11.08 5.35
C ALA A 122 -12.34 11.16 6.78
N MET A 123 -11.58 12.22 7.11
CA MET A 123 -11.06 12.44 8.46
C MET A 123 -12.17 12.72 9.47
N THR A 124 -13.23 13.44 9.07
CA THR A 124 -14.37 13.73 9.97
C THR A 124 -15.31 12.55 10.14
N THR A 125 -15.59 11.82 9.06
CA THR A 125 -16.52 10.67 9.07
C THR A 125 -15.87 9.36 9.51
N GLY A 126 -14.54 9.29 9.48
CA GLY A 126 -13.78 8.04 9.65
C GLY A 126 -13.86 7.10 8.43
N GLN A 127 -14.57 7.49 7.37
CA GLN A 127 -14.73 6.68 6.16
C GLN A 127 -13.69 7.07 5.12
N PHE A 128 -12.54 6.41 5.17
CA PHE A 128 -11.48 6.59 4.18
C PHE A 128 -11.38 5.34 3.29
N PRO A 129 -11.87 5.38 2.03
CA PRO A 129 -11.95 4.18 1.19
C PRO A 129 -10.64 3.38 1.05
N PRO A 130 -9.45 4.01 0.94
CA PRO A 130 -8.18 3.27 0.88
C PRO A 130 -7.80 2.50 2.16
N SER A 131 -8.36 2.82 3.33
CA SER A 131 -8.15 2.05 4.57
C SER A 131 -9.22 0.99 4.82
N MET A 132 -10.22 0.87 3.93
CA MET A 132 -11.32 -0.08 4.03
C MET A 132 -11.09 -1.29 3.11
N HIS A 133 -11.69 -2.43 3.46
CA HIS A 133 -11.71 -3.57 2.53
C HIS A 133 -12.46 -3.20 1.25
N PHE A 134 -11.87 -3.52 0.08
CA PHE A 134 -12.36 -3.06 -1.22
C PHE A 134 -13.84 -3.35 -1.48
N PHE A 135 -14.34 -4.54 -1.11
CA PHE A 135 -15.76 -4.90 -1.29
C PHE A 135 -16.73 -3.96 -0.57
N ARG A 136 -16.31 -3.35 0.55
CA ARG A 136 -17.11 -2.34 1.26
C ARG A 136 -16.84 -0.93 0.74
N ALA A 137 -15.59 -0.66 0.33
CA ALA A 137 -15.14 0.63 -0.15
C ALA A 137 -15.63 0.97 -1.56
N LYS A 138 -15.89 -0.05 -2.40
CA LYS A 138 -16.18 0.12 -3.83
C LYS A 138 -17.31 1.11 -4.10
N GLY A 139 -18.41 1.02 -3.37
CA GLY A 139 -19.54 1.94 -3.52
C GLY A 139 -19.16 3.40 -3.25
N LEU A 140 -18.30 3.65 -2.26
CA LEU A 140 -17.78 4.99 -1.94
C LEU A 140 -16.80 5.48 -3.01
N ILE A 141 -15.92 4.60 -3.52
CA ILE A 141 -14.98 4.93 -4.59
C ILE A 141 -15.73 5.30 -5.87
N ASP A 142 -16.78 4.57 -6.23
CA ASP A 142 -17.57 4.84 -7.44
C ASP A 142 -18.28 6.21 -7.41
N GLN A 143 -18.58 6.73 -6.21
CA GLN A 143 -19.20 8.03 -5.97
C GLN A 143 -18.16 9.19 -5.89
N SER A 144 -16.87 8.89 -5.75
CA SER A 144 -15.81 9.90 -5.64
C SER A 144 -15.69 10.74 -6.92
N THR A 145 -15.63 12.06 -6.73
CA THR A 145 -15.40 13.00 -7.84
C THR A 145 -13.97 12.84 -8.36
N VAL A 146 -12.99 12.64 -7.47
CA VAL A 146 -11.60 12.34 -7.85
C VAL A 146 -11.54 11.08 -8.72
N PHE A 147 -12.22 10.00 -8.32
CA PHE A 147 -12.26 8.77 -9.10
C PHE A 147 -12.92 8.96 -10.47
N SER A 148 -13.96 9.79 -10.56
CA SER A 148 -14.61 10.13 -11.84
C SER A 148 -13.64 10.78 -12.84
N ILE A 149 -12.73 11.62 -12.35
CA ILE A 149 -11.68 12.26 -13.16
C ILE A 149 -10.62 11.22 -13.58
N LEU A 150 -10.17 10.38 -12.63
CA LEU A 150 -9.18 9.32 -12.90
C LEU A 150 -9.68 8.27 -13.91
N LYS A 151 -11.00 8.03 -13.97
CA LYS A 151 -11.60 7.18 -15.01
C LYS A 151 -11.37 7.74 -16.42
N ARG A 152 -11.46 9.06 -16.58
CA ARG A 152 -11.28 9.77 -17.87
C ARG A 152 -9.81 9.97 -18.25
N MET A 153 -8.88 9.81 -17.31
CA MET A 153 -7.45 9.99 -17.57
C MET A 153 -6.89 8.87 -18.47
N PRO A 154 -6.10 9.20 -19.50
CA PRO A 154 -5.36 8.20 -20.28
C PRO A 154 -4.25 7.59 -19.41
N LYS A 155 -4.45 6.37 -18.93
CA LYS A 155 -3.53 5.67 -17.98
C LYS A 155 -2.33 5.02 -18.65
N GLY A 156 -2.20 5.10 -19.97
CA GLY A 156 -1.16 4.42 -20.74
C GLY A 156 -1.50 2.94 -20.93
N ALA A 157 -0.68 2.05 -20.38
CA ALA A 157 -0.78 0.60 -20.55
C ALA A 157 -1.01 -0.13 -19.22
N VAL A 158 -1.62 -1.32 -19.30
CA VAL A 158 -1.73 -2.24 -18.17
C VAL A 158 -0.66 -3.31 -18.30
N LEU A 159 0.36 -3.26 -17.45
CA LEU A 159 1.57 -4.10 -17.58
C LEU A 159 1.56 -5.35 -16.68
N HIS A 160 0.57 -5.50 -15.81
CA HIS A 160 0.45 -6.63 -14.91
C HIS A 160 -1.02 -7.10 -14.86
N LEU A 161 -1.30 -8.19 -15.57
CA LEU A 161 -2.62 -8.82 -15.66
C LEU A 161 -2.45 -10.34 -15.72
N HIS A 162 -3.49 -11.03 -15.26
CA HIS A 162 -3.66 -12.46 -15.52
C HIS A 162 -4.80 -12.64 -16.53
N ASP A 163 -4.59 -13.48 -17.52
CA ASP A 163 -5.51 -13.79 -18.63
C ASP A 163 -6.96 -14.05 -18.20
N TYR A 164 -7.17 -14.83 -17.14
CA TYR A 164 -8.53 -15.16 -16.67
C TYR A 164 -9.23 -14.03 -15.89
N ALA A 165 -8.53 -12.96 -15.52
CA ALA A 165 -9.03 -11.92 -14.60
C ALA A 165 -9.28 -10.55 -15.26
N ILE A 166 -9.24 -10.48 -16.60
CA ILE A 166 -9.40 -9.22 -17.34
C ILE A 166 -10.85 -8.91 -17.74
N LEU A 167 -11.72 -9.93 -17.79
CA LEU A 167 -13.12 -9.81 -18.19
C LEU A 167 -14.05 -9.78 -16.96
N SER A 168 -15.19 -9.09 -17.09
CA SER A 168 -16.19 -9.10 -16.03
C SER A 168 -16.84 -10.47 -15.91
N VAL A 169 -17.07 -10.89 -14.67
CA VAL A 169 -17.81 -12.13 -14.37
C VAL A 169 -19.24 -12.04 -14.91
N ASP A 170 -19.86 -10.86 -14.86
CA ASP A 170 -21.18 -10.63 -15.46
C ASP A 170 -21.20 -10.98 -16.95
N TRP A 171 -20.17 -10.60 -17.71
CA TRP A 171 -20.10 -10.96 -19.12
C TRP A 171 -19.95 -12.48 -19.31
N LEU A 172 -19.14 -13.13 -18.49
CA LEU A 172 -18.99 -14.59 -18.54
C LEU A 172 -20.34 -15.28 -18.30
N VAL A 173 -21.10 -14.87 -17.28
CA VAL A 173 -22.39 -15.45 -16.95
C VAL A 173 -23.43 -15.11 -18.03
N TYR A 174 -23.68 -13.84 -18.30
CA TYR A 174 -24.81 -13.42 -19.14
C TYR A 174 -24.53 -13.49 -20.65
N ASN A 175 -23.29 -13.69 -21.08
CA ASN A 175 -22.96 -13.94 -22.49
C ASN A 175 -22.33 -15.30 -22.71
N ALA A 176 -21.15 -15.57 -22.12
CA ALA A 176 -20.38 -16.75 -22.49
C ALA A 176 -21.17 -18.04 -22.19
N THR A 177 -21.80 -18.15 -21.02
CA THR A 177 -22.58 -19.35 -20.68
C THR A 177 -23.92 -19.49 -21.42
N TYR A 178 -24.31 -18.49 -22.22
CA TYR A 178 -25.49 -18.55 -23.09
C TYR A 178 -25.15 -18.98 -24.53
N LEU A 179 -23.87 -19.17 -24.85
CA LEU A 179 -23.44 -19.73 -26.12
C LEU A 179 -23.85 -21.21 -26.25
N PRO A 180 -24.12 -21.69 -27.48
CA PRO A 180 -24.49 -23.08 -27.72
C PRO A 180 -23.38 -24.04 -27.30
N ASP A 181 -23.76 -25.31 -27.11
CA ASP A 181 -22.82 -26.39 -26.78
C ASP A 181 -22.05 -26.19 -25.45
N CYS A 182 -22.55 -25.32 -24.56
CA CYS A 182 -22.04 -25.12 -23.19
C CYS A 182 -22.62 -26.17 -22.23
N TYR A 183 -21.77 -26.97 -21.61
CA TYR A 183 -22.14 -27.98 -20.63
C TYR A 183 -21.71 -27.56 -19.23
N ILE A 184 -22.52 -27.89 -18.24
CA ILE A 184 -22.24 -27.72 -16.82
C ILE A 184 -22.12 -29.09 -16.14
N CYS A 185 -21.22 -29.16 -15.15
CA CYS A 185 -21.07 -30.30 -14.27
C CYS A 185 -20.82 -29.81 -12.84
N PHE A 186 -21.40 -30.52 -11.87
CA PHE A 186 -21.12 -30.35 -10.44
C PHE A 186 -20.24 -31.50 -9.97
N THR A 187 -19.05 -31.17 -9.51
CA THR A 187 -18.09 -32.17 -8.99
C THR A 187 -18.53 -32.68 -7.62
N PRO A 188 -18.07 -33.88 -7.19
CA PRO A 188 -18.34 -34.39 -5.84
C PRO A 188 -17.87 -33.48 -4.70
N THR A 189 -16.91 -32.59 -4.95
CA THR A 189 -16.42 -31.61 -3.98
C THR A 189 -17.25 -30.33 -3.91
N GLY A 190 -18.35 -30.24 -4.67
CA GLY A 190 -19.23 -29.07 -4.70
C GLY A 190 -18.71 -27.93 -5.60
N THR A 191 -17.66 -28.15 -6.40
CA THR A 191 -17.21 -27.17 -7.40
C THR A 191 -17.95 -27.33 -8.72
N VAL A 192 -18.14 -26.22 -9.43
CA VAL A 192 -18.80 -26.17 -10.74
C VAL A 192 -17.74 -26.18 -11.85
N ARG A 193 -18.00 -26.91 -12.93
CA ARG A 193 -17.18 -26.89 -14.15
C ARG A 193 -18.05 -26.63 -15.38
N PHE A 194 -17.46 -25.93 -16.33
CA PHE A 194 -18.07 -25.67 -17.64
C PHE A 194 -17.20 -26.26 -18.74
N HIS A 195 -17.82 -26.72 -19.82
CA HIS A 195 -17.11 -27.26 -20.98
C HIS A 195 -17.90 -27.02 -22.26
N PHE A 196 -17.25 -26.51 -23.31
CA PHE A 196 -17.85 -26.37 -24.63
C PHE A 196 -17.48 -27.56 -25.52
N SER A 197 -18.45 -28.28 -26.08
CA SER A 197 -18.16 -29.48 -26.90
C SER A 197 -19.24 -29.83 -27.91
N LYS A 198 -18.82 -30.28 -29.09
CA LYS A 198 -19.68 -30.85 -30.12
C LYS A 198 -18.94 -32.02 -30.81
N PRO A 199 -19.46 -33.27 -30.82
CA PRO A 199 -20.77 -33.74 -30.34
C PRO A 199 -20.84 -34.01 -28.81
N HIS A 200 -22.04 -34.28 -28.30
CA HIS A 200 -22.29 -34.71 -26.91
C HIS A 200 -22.00 -36.21 -26.70
N PRO A 201 -21.46 -36.66 -25.55
CA PRO A 201 -20.95 -35.86 -24.41
C PRO A 201 -19.53 -35.31 -24.62
N PRO A 202 -19.08 -34.33 -23.81
CA PRO A 202 -17.72 -33.82 -23.87
C PRO A 202 -16.67 -34.94 -23.80
N HIS A 203 -15.88 -35.09 -24.85
CA HIS A 203 -14.78 -36.06 -24.93
C HIS A 203 -13.41 -35.35 -24.89
N PRO A 204 -12.44 -35.85 -24.10
CA PRO A 204 -12.55 -36.95 -23.13
C PRO A 204 -13.38 -36.56 -21.89
N VAL A 205 -14.01 -37.55 -21.25
CA VAL A 205 -14.72 -37.34 -19.98
C VAL A 205 -13.70 -36.96 -18.91
N LEU A 206 -13.76 -35.70 -18.47
CA LEU A 206 -12.84 -35.19 -17.46
C LEU A 206 -13.08 -35.87 -16.10
N ALA A 207 -11.99 -36.23 -15.41
CA ALA A 207 -12.06 -36.81 -14.07
C ALA A 207 -12.84 -35.88 -13.12
N GLN A 208 -13.67 -36.48 -12.26
CA GLN A 208 -14.57 -35.81 -11.30
C GLN A 208 -15.83 -35.16 -11.91
N CYS A 209 -16.10 -35.38 -13.20
CA CYS A 209 -17.33 -34.97 -13.86
C CYS A 209 -17.93 -36.11 -14.68
N SER A 210 -18.76 -36.94 -14.05
CA SER A 210 -19.41 -38.09 -14.68
C SER A 210 -20.69 -37.73 -15.44
N GLN A 211 -21.37 -36.64 -15.08
CA GLN A 211 -22.63 -36.22 -15.70
C GLN A 211 -22.56 -34.78 -16.18
N TRP A 212 -22.36 -34.62 -17.49
CA TRP A 212 -22.41 -33.32 -18.17
C TRP A 212 -23.83 -33.05 -18.64
N VAL A 213 -24.38 -31.88 -18.27
CA VAL A 213 -25.72 -31.46 -18.69
C VAL A 213 -25.57 -30.23 -19.58
N LEU A 214 -26.26 -30.20 -20.72
CA LEU A 214 -26.31 -29.01 -21.57
C LEU A 214 -26.96 -27.88 -20.76
N LEU A 215 -26.26 -26.76 -20.64
CA LEU A 215 -26.67 -25.67 -19.75
C LEU A 215 -27.99 -25.03 -20.20
N GLU A 216 -28.26 -24.99 -21.50
CA GLU A 216 -29.56 -24.57 -22.05
C GLU A 216 -30.71 -25.46 -21.53
N THR A 217 -30.53 -26.78 -21.56
CA THR A 217 -31.51 -27.74 -21.03
C THR A 217 -31.65 -27.61 -19.53
N TYR A 218 -30.53 -27.42 -18.82
CA TYR A 218 -30.54 -27.24 -17.36
C TYR A 218 -31.35 -26.01 -16.96
N ARG A 219 -31.16 -24.86 -17.63
CA ARG A 219 -31.91 -23.63 -17.37
C ARG A 219 -33.42 -23.80 -17.57
N LYS A 220 -33.85 -24.54 -18.60
CA LYS A 220 -35.29 -24.82 -18.86
C LYS A 220 -35.97 -25.62 -17.74
N GLN A 221 -35.21 -26.34 -16.93
CA GLN A 221 -35.73 -27.12 -15.80
C GLN A 221 -35.85 -26.29 -14.51
N LEU A 222 -35.27 -25.09 -14.47
CA LEU A 222 -35.27 -24.23 -13.29
C LEU A 222 -36.56 -23.41 -13.21
N ARG A 223 -37.04 -23.20 -11.98
CA ARG A 223 -38.17 -22.29 -11.72
C ARG A 223 -37.79 -20.82 -11.89
N ASN A 224 -36.54 -20.45 -11.60
CA ASN A 224 -36.04 -19.08 -11.67
C ASN A 224 -34.61 -19.05 -12.21
N VAL A 225 -34.49 -18.80 -13.52
CA VAL A 225 -33.19 -18.74 -14.21
C VAL A 225 -32.38 -17.52 -13.75
N THR A 226 -33.03 -16.39 -13.51
CA THR A 226 -32.35 -15.15 -13.09
C THR A 226 -31.72 -15.28 -11.72
N GLU A 227 -32.33 -16.04 -10.81
CA GLU A 227 -31.73 -16.33 -9.51
C GLU A 227 -30.53 -17.28 -9.64
N PHE A 228 -30.61 -18.27 -10.52
CA PHE A 228 -29.49 -19.15 -10.81
C PHE A 228 -28.29 -18.39 -11.39
N ASP A 229 -28.50 -17.51 -12.36
CA ASP A 229 -27.41 -16.73 -12.96
C ASP A 229 -26.82 -15.67 -12.00
N ARG A 230 -27.52 -15.32 -10.90
CA ARG A 230 -27.03 -14.35 -9.91
C ARG A 230 -26.13 -14.96 -8.83
N ARG A 231 -26.13 -16.28 -8.68
CA ARG A 231 -25.43 -17.01 -7.61
C ARG A 231 -24.14 -17.63 -8.12
#